data_AF-A0A285QJM9-F1
#
_entry.id   AF-A0A285QJM9-F1
#
_cell.length_a   1.000
_cell.length_b   1.000
_cell.length_c   1.000
_cell.angle_alpha   90.00
_cell.angle_beta   90.00
_cell.angle_gamma   90.00
#
_symmetry.space_group_name_H-M   'P 1'
#
loop_
_entity.id
_entity.type
_entity.pdbx_description
1 polymer ?
#
loop_
_entity_poly.entity_id
_entity_poly.type
_entity_poly.pdbx_seq_one_letter_code
_entity_poly.pdbx_strand_id
1 'polypeptide(L)'
;MSIVRAGITGIMAPTLFPTLDHALPVLWERVRDLPIREAHRDFIRICIGPGGGEGVARCLSRGDDWSFTLYVGGMTDWTAHPITIATRPHA
;
A
#
# COMPACT_ATOMS: atom_id res chain seq x y z
N MET A 1 16.19 -7.78 -11.74
CA MET A 1 15.05 -7.64 -10.80
C MET A 1 15.06 -6.22 -10.29
N SER A 2 13.95 -5.48 -10.45
CA SER A 2 13.82 -4.13 -9.90
C SER A 2 13.36 -4.23 -8.45
N ILE A 3 14.15 -3.64 -7.54
CA ILE A 3 13.81 -3.55 -6.12
C ILE A 3 12.56 -2.68 -5.97
N VAL A 4 11.60 -3.10 -5.16
CA VAL A 4 10.39 -2.34 -4.85
C VAL A 4 10.58 -1.60 -3.54
N ARG A 5 10.43 -0.28 -3.52
CA ARG A 5 10.32 0.52 -2.31
C ARG A 5 8.84 0.72 -1.99
N ALA A 6 8.39 0.28 -0.81
CA ALA A 6 7.01 0.45 -0.38
C ALA A 6 6.91 0.98 1.05
N GLY A 7 5.89 1.81 1.33
CA GLY A 7 5.72 2.48 2.62
C GLY A 7 4.28 2.91 2.88
N ILE A 8 3.96 3.15 4.14
CA ILE A 8 2.68 3.71 4.60
C ILE A 8 3.00 4.86 5.55
N THR A 9 2.77 6.09 5.12
CA THR A 9 3.14 7.29 5.89
C THR A 9 2.54 7.24 7.30
N GLY A 10 3.39 7.37 8.33
CA GLY A 10 2.96 7.33 9.74
C GLY A 10 2.64 5.93 10.31
N ILE A 11 2.69 4.87 9.50
CA ILE A 11 2.43 3.48 9.93
C ILE A 11 3.65 2.58 9.67
N MET A 12 4.27 2.71 8.49
CA MET A 12 5.42 1.92 8.07
C MET A 12 6.40 2.78 7.27
N ALA A 13 7.64 2.88 7.73
CA ALA A 13 8.70 3.56 7.00
C ALA A 13 8.91 2.91 5.60
N PRO A 14 9.26 3.70 4.57
CA PRO A 14 9.57 3.16 3.25
C PRO A 14 10.68 2.10 3.34
N THR A 15 10.35 0.89 2.91
CA THR A 15 11.21 -0.31 3.00
C THR A 15 11.44 -0.88 1.61
N LEU A 16 12.63 -1.45 1.38
CA LEU A 16 12.99 -2.11 0.13
C LEU A 16 12.62 -3.60 0.16
N PHE A 17 12.02 -4.07 -0.92
CA PHE A 17 11.57 -5.44 -1.13
C PHE A 17 12.15 -6.00 -2.44
N PRO A 18 12.42 -7.31 -2.51
CA PRO A 18 12.93 -7.93 -3.74
C PRO A 18 11.97 -7.85 -4.92
N THR A 19 10.65 -7.98 -4.66
CA THR A 19 9.59 -7.88 -5.67
C THR A 19 8.32 -7.30 -5.06
N LEU A 20 7.33 -7.00 -5.91
CA LEU A 20 6.00 -6.59 -5.48
C LEU A 20 5.32 -7.68 -4.62
N ASP A 21 5.44 -8.95 -5.00
CA ASP A 21 4.86 -10.08 -4.25
C ASP A 21 5.41 -10.22 -2.83
N HIS A 22 6.63 -9.74 -2.58
CA HIS A 22 7.19 -9.67 -1.22
C HIS A 22 6.67 -8.45 -0.44
N ALA A 23 6.39 -7.34 -1.11
CA ALA A 23 5.94 -6.10 -0.48
C ALA A 23 4.48 -6.15 -0.03
N LEU A 24 3.59 -6.69 -0.87
CA LEU A 24 2.13 -6.65 -0.65
C LEU A 24 1.68 -7.32 0.66
N PRO A 25 2.13 -8.54 1.01
CA PRO A 25 1.74 -9.17 2.27
C PRO A 25 2.19 -8.36 3.49
N VAL A 26 3.37 -7.73 3.43
CA VAL A 26 3.89 -6.91 4.52
C VAL A 26 3.06 -5.63 4.68
N LEU A 27 2.69 -4.97 3.59
CA LEU A 27 1.78 -3.81 3.63
C LEU A 27 0.42 -4.20 4.22
N TRP A 28 -0.12 -5.36 3.80
CA TRP A 28 -1.39 -5.87 4.31
C TRP A 28 -1.36 -6.11 5.82
N GLU A 29 -0.32 -6.76 6.33
CA GLU A 29 -0.19 -7.02 7.78
C GLU A 29 -0.15 -5.71 8.61
N ARG A 30 0.33 -4.60 8.05
CA ARG A 30 0.32 -3.30 8.74
C ARG A 30 -1.06 -2.67 8.86
N VAL A 31 -2.01 -3.06 8.01
CA VAL A 31 -3.32 -2.40 7.92
C VAL A 31 -4.49 -3.30 8.31
N ARG A 32 -4.32 -4.62 8.28
CA ARG A 32 -5.43 -5.58 8.49
C ARG A 32 -6.17 -5.39 9.82
N ASP A 33 -5.45 -4.99 10.87
CA ASP A 33 -5.96 -4.83 12.23
C ASP A 33 -6.25 -3.36 12.60
N LEU A 34 -6.05 -2.42 11.66
CA LEU A 34 -6.34 -1.02 11.89
C LEU A 34 -7.85 -0.73 11.82
N PRO A 35 -8.35 0.26 12.58
CA PRO A 35 -9.73 0.71 12.50
C PRO A 35 -9.94 1.44 11.16
N ILE A 36 -10.39 0.68 10.17
CA ILE A 36 -10.68 1.15 8.82
C ILE A 36 -12.18 0.98 8.56
N ARG A 37 -12.81 1.96 7.91
CA ARG A 37 -14.20 1.87 7.46
C ARG A 37 -14.40 0.60 6.62
N GLU A 38 -15.49 -0.12 6.84
CA GLU A 38 -15.80 -1.36 6.12
C GLU A 38 -15.73 -1.19 4.58
N ALA A 39 -16.28 -0.10 4.06
CA ALA A 39 -16.20 0.26 2.63
C ALA A 39 -14.76 0.51 2.12
N HIS A 40 -13.82 0.90 2.99
CA HIS A 40 -12.40 1.07 2.65
C HIS A 40 -11.60 -0.22 2.85
N ARG A 41 -12.05 -1.13 3.72
CA ARG A 41 -11.39 -2.43 3.94
C ARG A 41 -11.43 -3.28 2.67
N ASP A 42 -12.55 -3.29 1.96
CA ASP A 42 -12.63 -3.97 0.66
C ASP A 42 -11.74 -3.34 -0.39
N PHE A 43 -11.67 -2.01 -0.44
CA PHE A 43 -10.76 -1.30 -1.35
C PHE A 43 -9.29 -1.66 -1.06
N ILE A 44 -8.88 -1.68 0.21
CA ILE A 44 -7.51 -2.08 0.61
C ILE A 44 -7.24 -3.55 0.30
N ARG A 45 -8.21 -4.44 0.52
CA ARG A 45 -8.10 -5.86 0.16
C ARG A 45 -7.91 -6.03 -1.35
N ILE A 46 -8.60 -5.23 -2.15
CA ILE A 46 -8.50 -5.20 -3.62
C ILE A 46 -7.24 -4.48 -4.12
N CYS A 47 -6.63 -3.59 -3.34
CA CYS A 47 -5.44 -2.86 -3.78
C CYS A 47 -4.12 -3.47 -3.29
N ILE A 48 -4.06 -3.99 -2.07
CA ILE A 48 -2.82 -4.56 -1.49
C ILE A 48 -3.00 -5.94 -0.83
N GLY A 49 -4.22 -6.50 -0.81
CA GLY A 49 -4.47 -7.85 -0.30
C GLY A 49 -4.17 -8.97 -1.31
N PRO A 50 -4.46 -10.24 -0.97
CA PRO A 50 -4.09 -11.42 -1.76
C PRO A 50 -4.62 -11.45 -3.21
N GLY A 51 -5.65 -10.66 -3.53
CA GLY A 51 -6.19 -10.53 -4.89
C GLY A 51 -5.88 -9.19 -5.56
N GLY A 52 -5.15 -8.29 -4.90
CA GLY A 52 -5.03 -6.88 -5.30
C GLY A 52 -3.77 -6.47 -6.02
N GLY A 53 -2.76 -7.35 -6.04
CA GLY A 53 -1.46 -7.04 -6.64
C GLY A 53 -1.50 -6.75 -8.15
N GLU A 54 -2.48 -7.29 -8.88
CA GLU A 54 -2.59 -7.06 -10.33
C GLU A 54 -2.86 -5.59 -10.66
N GLY A 55 -3.70 -4.91 -9.87
CA GLY A 55 -4.00 -3.49 -10.07
C GLY A 55 -2.77 -2.62 -9.89
N VAL A 56 -2.03 -2.88 -8.80
CA VAL A 56 -0.75 -2.20 -8.52
C VAL A 56 0.28 -2.50 -9.60
N ALA A 57 0.41 -3.77 -10.00
CA ALA A 57 1.34 -4.17 -11.06
C ALA A 57 1.03 -3.46 -12.39
N ARG A 58 -0.25 -3.32 -12.75
CA ARG A 58 -0.68 -2.58 -13.95
C ARG A 58 -0.40 -1.08 -13.85
N CYS A 59 -0.52 -0.48 -12.67
CA CYS A 59 -0.15 0.92 -12.46
C CYS A 59 1.37 1.10 -12.58
N LEU A 60 2.16 0.26 -11.91
CA LEU A 60 3.61 0.28 -11.96
C LEU A 60 4.16 0.03 -13.38
N SER A 61 3.52 -0.84 -14.15
CA SER A 61 3.93 -1.08 -15.55
C SER A 61 3.79 0.15 -16.45
N ARG A 62 3.06 1.19 -16.01
CA ARG A 62 2.87 2.44 -16.76
C ARG A 62 3.81 3.58 -16.34
N GLY A 63 4.42 3.52 -15.16
CA GLY A 63 5.12 4.69 -14.60
C GLY A 63 6.06 4.45 -13.43
N ASP A 64 6.37 3.20 -13.06
CA ASP A 64 7.32 2.83 -11.99
C ASP A 64 7.01 3.35 -10.57
N ASP A 65 5.92 4.08 -10.39
CA ASP A 65 5.41 4.53 -9.10
C ASP A 65 3.87 4.49 -9.07
N TRP A 66 3.34 4.29 -7.88
CA TRP A 66 1.92 4.33 -7.60
C TRP A 66 1.67 4.71 -6.14
N SER A 67 0.63 5.51 -5.90
CA SER A 67 0.21 5.90 -4.56
C SER A 67 -1.31 5.93 -4.38
N PHE A 68 -1.75 5.68 -3.15
CA PHE A 68 -3.14 5.88 -2.73
C PHE A 68 -3.22 6.34 -1.28
N THR A 69 -4.33 6.97 -0.89
CA THR A 69 -4.54 7.42 0.48
C THR A 69 -5.41 6.44 1.25
N LEU A 70 -4.88 5.95 2.36
CA LEU A 70 -5.58 5.14 3.35
C LEU A 70 -6.13 6.05 4.46
N TYR A 71 -7.42 5.96 4.77
CA TYR A 71 -8.00 6.65 5.92
C TYR A 71 -8.16 5.67 7.10
N VAL A 72 -7.52 5.96 8.23
CA VAL A 72 -7.55 5.16 9.47
C VAL A 72 -8.14 6.00 10.60
N GLY A 73 -9.06 5.46 11.39
CA GLY A 73 -9.71 6.23 12.45
C GLY A 73 -11.06 5.70 12.92
N GLY A 74 -11.67 6.48 13.82
CA GLY A 74 -12.99 6.23 14.40
C GLY A 74 -14.12 6.94 13.66
N MET A 75 -15.34 6.90 14.18
CA MET A 75 -16.51 7.52 13.52
C MET A 75 -16.32 9.02 13.25
N THR A 76 -15.61 9.75 14.12
CA THR A 76 -15.46 11.21 14.08
C THR A 76 -14.08 11.68 13.62
N ASP A 77 -13.03 10.89 13.84
CA ASP A 77 -11.64 11.31 13.62
C ASP A 77 -10.92 10.33 12.70
N TRP A 78 -10.61 10.79 11.49
CA TRP A 78 -9.89 10.04 10.47
C TRP A 78 -8.55 10.69 10.17
N THR A 79 -7.50 9.87 10.10
CA THR A 79 -6.17 10.28 9.67
C THR A 79 -5.86 9.68 8.31
N ALA A 80 -5.36 10.51 7.40
CA ALA A 80 -4.94 10.12 6.07
C ALA A 80 -3.48 9.63 6.09
N HIS A 81 -3.26 8.45 5.53
CA HIS A 81 -1.98 7.77 5.42
C HIS A 81 -1.70 7.43 3.96
N PRO A 82 -0.86 8.21 3.25
CA PRO A 82 -0.41 7.84 1.92
C PRO A 82 0.36 6.52 1.92
N ILE A 83 -0.05 5.60 1.06
CA ILE A 83 0.67 4.38 0.71
C ILE A 83 1.36 4.61 -0.62
N THR A 84 2.65 4.34 -0.67
CA THR A 84 3.51 4.56 -1.86
C THR A 84 4.22 3.27 -2.20
N ILE A 85 4.25 2.90 -3.48
CA ILE A 85 4.99 1.75 -4.00
C ILE A 85 5.72 2.20 -5.27
N ALA A 86 7.05 2.09 -5.29
CA ALA A 86 7.88 2.48 -6.42
C ALA A 86 8.90 1.39 -6.75
N THR A 87 9.15 1.14 -8.04
CA THR A 87 10.21 0.23 -8.52
C THR A 87 11.54 0.96 -8.75
N ARG A 88 11.54 2.29 -8.59
CA ARG A 88 12.73 3.14 -8.55
C ARG A 88 12.77 3.88 -7.21
N PRO A 89 13.95 4.06 -6.61
CA PRO A 89 14.07 4.98 -5.48
C PRO A 89 13.64 6.37 -5.96
N HIS A 90 12.62 6.95 -5.33
CA HIS A 90 12.37 8.38 -5.47
C HIS A 90 13.61 9.10 -4.95
N ALA A 91 14.26 9.87 -5.82
CA ALA A 91 15.41 10.71 -5.48
C ALA A 91 15.02 11.77 -4.44
#